data_AF-A0AAU6Q3X7-F1
#
_entry.id   AF-A0AAU6Q3X7-F1
#
_cell.length_a   1.000
_cell.length_b   1.000
_cell.length_c   1.000
_cell.angle_alpha   90.00
_cell.angle_beta   90.00
_cell.angle_gamma   90.00
#
_symmetry.space_group_name_H-M   'P 1'
#
loop_
_entity.id
_entity.type
_entity.pdbx_description
1 polymer ?
#
loop_
_entity_poly.entity_id
_entity_poly.type
_entity_poly.pdbx_seq_one_letter_code
_entity_poly.pdbx_strand_id
1 'polypeptide(L)'
;MNQRPDIYRLLSAFSGEPRSPYDALRASGLWWGEDGDALPPELRGLLKQLSQDGRIRWVVWKQGDVVMREGYVLTGCGEVALDGYLAQYGPVRPKLAEVALDNKRADLLALLQARAGGLA
;
A
#
# COMPACT_ATOMS: atom_id res chain seq x y z
N MET A 1 7.91 10.59 -15.29
CA MET A 1 9.05 10.81 -14.37
C MET A 1 8.73 10.14 -13.05
N ASN A 2 9.22 8.91 -12.80
CA ASN A 2 9.06 8.24 -11.51
C ASN A 2 10.07 8.82 -10.53
N GLN A 3 9.62 9.64 -9.59
CA GLN A 3 10.50 10.09 -8.52
C GLN A 3 10.76 8.90 -7.59
N ARG A 4 12.00 8.72 -7.13
CA ARG A 4 12.39 7.63 -6.20
C ARG A 4 11.48 7.49 -4.96
N PRO A 5 10.88 8.56 -4.39
CA PRO A 5 9.90 8.47 -3.30
C PRO A 5 8.61 7.71 -3.66
N ASP A 6 8.21 7.68 -4.92
CA ASP A 6 7.01 6.97 -5.39
C ASP A 6 7.23 5.47 -5.41
N ILE A 7 8.40 5.04 -5.90
CA ILE A 7 8.82 3.64 -5.88
C ILE A 7 8.99 3.16 -4.44
N TYR A 8 9.54 4.00 -3.56
CA TYR A 8 9.70 3.66 -2.14
C TYR A 8 8.33 3.37 -1.48
N ARG A 9 7.36 4.26 -1.66
CA ARG A 9 5.99 4.08 -1.13
C ARG A 9 5.30 2.85 -1.71
N LEU A 10 5.48 2.60 -3.01
CA LEU A 10 4.90 1.44 -3.67
C LEU A 10 5.51 0.12 -3.20
N LEU A 11 6.83 0.03 -3.06
CA LEU A 11 7.49 -1.15 -2.49
C LEU A 11 7.05 -1.37 -1.03
N SER A 12 6.95 -0.31 -0.24
CA SER A 12 6.44 -0.40 1.13
C SER A 12 5.01 -0.95 1.18
N ALA A 13 4.17 -0.63 0.19
CA ALA A 13 2.80 -1.14 0.13
C ALA A 13 2.75 -2.66 -0.12
N PHE A 14 3.74 -3.22 -0.81
CA PHE A 14 3.84 -4.67 -1.06
C PHE A 14 4.51 -5.46 0.06
N SER A 15 4.96 -4.81 1.13
CA SER A 15 5.54 -5.48 2.29
C SER A 15 4.44 -6.22 3.07
N GLY A 16 4.71 -7.47 3.44
CA GLY A 16 3.80 -8.35 4.19
C GLY A 16 2.90 -9.22 3.31
N GLU A 17 1.58 -9.01 3.41
CA GLU A 17 0.57 -9.88 2.80
C GLU A 17 0.38 -9.61 1.28
N PRO A 18 -0.07 -10.60 0.48
CA PRO A 18 -0.37 -10.40 -0.93
C PRO A 18 -1.41 -9.32 -1.13
N ARG A 19 -1.12 -8.35 -2.00
CA ARG A 19 -2.02 -7.25 -2.33
C ARG A 19 -2.30 -7.16 -3.82
N SER A 20 -3.52 -6.74 -4.15
CA SER A 20 -3.86 -6.44 -5.52
C SER A 20 -3.05 -5.22 -6.03
N PRO A 21 -2.85 -5.11 -7.35
CA PRO A 21 -2.18 -3.95 -7.94
C PRO A 21 -2.87 -2.62 -7.57
N TYR A 22 -4.20 -2.64 -7.57
CA TYR A 22 -5.04 -1.48 -7.27
C TYR A 22 -4.87 -1.03 -5.82
N ASP A 23 -4.93 -1.96 -4.86
CA ASP A 23 -4.78 -1.65 -3.43
C ASP A 23 -3.38 -1.11 -3.13
N ALA A 24 -2.34 -1.70 -3.70
CA ALA A 24 -0.97 -1.24 -3.50
C ALA A 24 -0.75 0.16 -4.11
N LEU A 25 -1.29 0.42 -5.30
CA LEU A 25 -1.20 1.74 -5.93
C LEU A 25 -1.96 2.80 -5.13
N ARG A 26 -3.14 2.48 -4.56
CA ARG A 26 -3.87 3.37 -3.63
C ARG A 26 -3.09 3.62 -2.36
N ALA A 27 -2.58 2.57 -1.72
CA ALA A 27 -1.79 2.68 -0.48
C ALA A 27 -0.48 3.48 -0.68
N SER A 28 0.13 3.40 -1.87
CA SER A 28 1.27 4.25 -2.24
C SER A 28 0.88 5.69 -2.58
N GLY A 29 -0.41 5.93 -2.78
CA GLY A 29 -0.98 7.20 -3.21
C GLY A 29 -0.59 7.59 -4.65
N LEU A 30 -0.29 6.60 -5.50
CA LEU A 30 -0.01 6.79 -6.92
C LEU A 30 -1.26 6.70 -7.80
N TRP A 31 -2.37 6.21 -7.24
CA TRP A 31 -3.63 6.08 -7.96
C TRP A 31 -4.83 6.28 -7.03
N TRP A 32 -5.89 6.86 -7.58
CA TRP A 32 -7.11 7.24 -6.85
C TRP A 32 -8.40 6.90 -7.62
N GLY A 33 -8.29 6.13 -8.70
CA GLY A 33 -9.45 5.74 -9.51
C GLY A 33 -10.33 4.69 -8.81
N GLU A 34 -11.50 4.46 -9.38
CA GLU A 34 -12.46 3.48 -8.86
C GLU A 34 -12.11 2.05 -9.30
N ASP A 35 -12.65 1.06 -8.57
CA ASP A 35 -12.53 -0.36 -8.90
C ASP A 35 -13.33 -0.68 -10.18
N GLY A 36 -12.72 -0.39 -11.33
CA GLY A 36 -13.33 -0.51 -12.65
C GLY A 36 -12.60 0.33 -13.69
N ASP A 37 -11.89 1.38 -13.25
CA ASP A 37 -11.07 2.19 -14.13
C ASP A 37 -9.83 1.43 -14.60
N ALA A 38 -9.53 1.54 -15.89
CA ALA A 38 -8.29 1.00 -16.43
C ALA A 38 -7.09 1.74 -15.81
N LEU A 39 -6.13 0.97 -15.27
CA LEU A 39 -4.87 1.56 -14.80
C LEU A 39 -4.18 2.34 -15.94
N PRO A 40 -3.72 3.57 -15.67
CA PRO A 40 -2.89 4.33 -16.60
C PRO A 40 -1.71 3.48 -17.13
N PRO A 41 -1.37 3.57 -18.43
CA PRO A 41 -0.27 2.82 -19.03
C PRO A 41 1.05 2.91 -18.26
N GLU A 42 1.33 4.07 -17.67
CA GLU A 42 2.55 4.36 -16.91
C GLU A 42 2.60 3.54 -15.61
N LEU A 43 1.47 3.42 -14.91
CA LEU A 43 1.37 2.63 -13.67
C LEU A 43 1.45 1.13 -13.96
N ARG A 44 0.83 0.68 -15.06
CA ARG A 44 0.99 -0.71 -15.53
C ARG A 44 2.44 -1.00 -15.91
N GLY A 45 3.10 -0.06 -16.60
CA GLY A 45 4.50 -0.13 -16.95
C GLY A 45 5.40 -0.23 -15.72
N LEU A 46 5.12 0.59 -14.70
CA LEU A 46 5.84 0.55 -13.42
C LEU A 46 5.72 -0.81 -12.72
N LEU A 47 4.51 -1.33 -12.56
CA LEU A 47 4.29 -2.63 -11.93
C LEU A 47 4.98 -3.77 -12.70
N LYS A 48 4.89 -3.73 -14.03
CA LYS A 48 5.60 -4.67 -14.90
C LYS A 48 7.11 -4.59 -14.69
N GLN A 49 7.67 -3.39 -14.64
CA GLN A 49 9.10 -3.18 -14.40
C GLN A 49 9.52 -3.73 -13.04
N LEU A 50 8.79 -3.44 -11.96
CA LEU A 50 9.11 -3.95 -10.62
C LEU A 50 9.07 -5.48 -10.55
N SER A 51 8.14 -6.10 -11.28
CA SER A 51 8.04 -7.56 -11.40
C SER A 51 9.22 -8.14 -12.20
N GLN A 52 9.58 -7.51 -13.32
CA GLN A 52 10.73 -7.91 -14.15
C GLN A 52 12.07 -7.75 -13.45
N ASP A 53 12.23 -6.69 -12.65
CA ASP A 53 13.39 -6.46 -11.79
C ASP A 53 13.43 -7.45 -10.60
N GLY A 54 12.42 -8.31 -10.47
CA GLY A 54 12.32 -9.30 -9.41
C GLY A 54 12.08 -8.68 -8.03
N ARG A 55 11.63 -7.42 -7.93
CA ARG A 55 11.37 -6.73 -6.65
C ARG A 55 10.03 -7.11 -6.05
N ILE A 56 9.06 -7.42 -6.91
CA ILE A 56 7.74 -7.94 -6.52
C ILE A 56 7.44 -9.21 -7.30
N ARG A 57 6.57 -10.07 -6.77
CA ARG A 57 6.08 -11.26 -7.47
C ARG A 57 4.63 -11.53 -7.15
N TRP A 58 3.88 -12.08 -8.11
CA TRP A 58 2.52 -12.56 -7.86
C TRP A 58 2.56 -13.88 -7.09
N VAL A 59 1.74 -13.99 -6.05
CA VAL A 59 1.57 -15.22 -5.26
C VAL A 59 0.10 -15.48 -5.00
N VAL A 60 -0.21 -16.76 -4.73
CA VAL A 60 -1.52 -17.21 -4.29
C VAL A 60 -1.31 -17.96 -2.98
N TRP A 61 -1.85 -17.43 -1.89
CA TRP A 61 -1.85 -18.07 -0.58
C TRP A 61 -3.10 -18.92 -0.44
N LYS A 62 -2.91 -20.22 -0.26
CA LYS A 62 -3.97 -21.21 -0.14
C LYS A 62 -3.93 -21.91 1.22
N GLN A 63 -5.10 -22.27 1.74
CA GLN A 63 -5.25 -23.19 2.87
C GLN A 63 -6.06 -24.39 2.39
N GLY A 64 -5.40 -25.53 2.17
CA GLY A 64 -5.97 -26.64 1.40
C GLY A 64 -6.28 -26.18 -0.03
N ASP A 65 -7.52 -26.39 -0.48
CA ASP A 65 -7.99 -25.97 -1.80
C ASP A 65 -8.57 -24.55 -1.84
N VAL A 66 -8.69 -23.88 -0.69
CA VAL A 66 -9.28 -22.53 -0.60
C VAL A 66 -8.20 -21.48 -0.81
N VAL A 67 -8.41 -20.58 -1.78
CA VAL A 67 -7.59 -19.38 -1.97
C VAL A 67 -7.95 -18.38 -0.88
N MET A 68 -6.99 -18.11 0.00
CA MET A 68 -7.16 -17.14 1.08
C MET A 68 -6.87 -15.72 0.59
N ARG A 69 -5.76 -15.54 -0.14
CA ARG A 69 -5.37 -14.28 -0.76
C ARG A 69 -4.53 -14.51 -1.99
N GLU A 70 -4.59 -13.56 -2.92
CA GLU A 70 -3.68 -13.50 -4.05
C GLU A 70 -3.28 -12.06 -4.33
N GLY A 71 -2.11 -11.88 -4.93
CA GLY A 71 -1.59 -10.56 -5.21
C GLY A 71 -0.08 -10.52 -5.32
N TYR A 72 0.45 -9.31 -5.48
CA TYR A 72 1.87 -9.06 -5.42
C TYR A 72 2.36 -9.01 -3.98
N VAL A 73 3.54 -9.60 -3.76
CA VAL A 73 4.32 -9.47 -2.53
C VAL A 73 5.72 -8.97 -2.84
N LEU A 74 6.35 -8.34 -1.86
CA LEU A 74 7.77 -8.02 -1.92
C LEU A 74 8.62 -9.29 -1.94
N THR A 75 9.66 -9.31 -2.76
CA THR A 75 10.69 -10.36 -2.74
C THR A 75 11.85 -9.95 -1.84
N GLY A 76 12.80 -10.86 -1.58
CA GLY A 76 14.04 -10.48 -0.89
C GLY A 76 14.82 -9.36 -1.59
N CYS A 77 14.84 -9.33 -2.93
CA CYS A 77 15.43 -8.22 -3.68
C CYS A 77 14.65 -6.90 -3.49
N GLY A 78 13.33 -6.99 -3.37
CA GLY A 78 12.47 -5.85 -3.07
C GLY A 78 12.69 -5.31 -1.66
N GLU A 79 12.85 -6.19 -0.66
CA GLU A 79 13.16 -5.83 0.73
C GLU A 79 14.51 -5.08 0.81
N VAL A 80 15.57 -5.60 0.16
CA VAL A 80 16.87 -4.91 0.13
C VAL A 80 16.77 -3.53 -0.52
N ALA A 81 15.97 -3.39 -1.58
CA ALA A 81 15.73 -2.09 -2.19
C ALA A 81 14.93 -1.16 -1.25
N LEU A 82 13.96 -1.70 -0.51
CA LEU A 82 13.17 -0.98 0.48
C LEU A 82 14.04 -0.45 1.62
N ASP A 83 14.95 -1.27 2.15
CA ASP A 83 15.93 -0.89 3.17
C ASP A 83 16.86 0.22 2.68
N GLY A 84 17.32 0.13 1.43
CA GLY A 84 18.12 1.19 0.80
C GLY A 84 17.38 2.53 0.76
N TYR A 85 16.09 2.50 0.43
CA TYR A 85 15.26 3.71 0.46
C TYR A 85 14.99 4.21 1.88
N LEU A 86 14.77 3.31 2.83
CA LEU A 86 14.59 3.66 4.24
C LEU A 86 15.83 4.36 4.81
N ALA A 87 17.03 3.85 4.50
CA ALA A 87 18.28 4.47 4.90
C ALA A 87 18.48 5.86 4.27
N GLN A 88 18.04 6.03 3.01
CA GLN A 88 18.22 7.29 2.28
C GLN A 88 17.20 8.38 2.67
N TYR A 89 15.94 8.00 2.86
CA TYR A 89 14.82 8.93 2.99
C TYR A 89 14.17 8.93 4.38
N GLY A 90 14.55 8.00 5.25
CA GLY A 90 13.88 7.76 6.53
C GLY A 90 12.56 6.99 6.35
N PRO A 91 11.83 6.73 7.44
CA PRO A 91 10.60 5.95 7.40
C PRO A 91 9.56 6.58 6.48
N VAL A 92 8.85 5.75 5.70
CA VAL A 92 7.68 6.18 4.93
C VAL A 92 6.70 6.85 5.89
N ARG A 93 6.51 8.16 5.72
CA ARG A 93 5.45 8.87 6.44
C ARG A 93 4.16 8.77 5.63
N PRO A 94 3.02 8.44 6.27
CA PRO A 94 1.71 8.54 5.62
C PRO A 94 1.50 9.97 5.09
N LYS A 95 0.68 10.12 4.03
CA LYS A 95 0.40 11.45 3.50
C LYS A 95 -0.31 12.28 4.59
N LEU A 96 0.04 13.55 4.73
CA LEU A 96 -0.56 14.44 5.74
C LEU A 96 -2.09 14.46 5.68
N ALA A 97 -2.68 14.29 4.49
CA ALA A 97 -4.12 14.19 4.30
C ALA A 97 -4.73 12.92 4.91
N GLU A 98 -4.05 11.77 4.84
CA GLU A 98 -4.48 10.51 5.47
C GLU A 98 -4.38 10.62 6.98
N VAL A 99 -3.28 11.18 7.49
CA VAL A 99 -3.11 11.47 8.93
C VAL A 99 -4.21 12.41 9.43
N ALA A 100 -4.55 13.45 8.67
CA ALA A 100 -5.64 14.34 9.02
C ALA A 100 -7.00 13.64 9.04
N LEU A 101 -7.24 12.71 8.11
CA LEU A 101 -8.48 11.94 8.03
C LEU A 101 -8.60 10.91 9.17
N ASP A 102 -7.51 10.24 9.50
CA ASP A 102 -7.44 9.28 10.61
C ASP A 102 -7.57 9.97 11.97
N ASN A 103 -6.92 11.12 12.15
CA ASN A 103 -7.12 11.95 13.34
C ASN A 103 -8.59 12.37 13.47
N LYS A 104 -9.21 12.81 12.37
CA LYS A 104 -10.62 13.19 12.37
C LYS A 104 -11.56 12.02 12.68
N ARG A 105 -11.22 10.80 12.22
CA ARG A 105 -11.95 9.57 12.57
C ARG A 105 -11.78 9.23 14.06
N ALA A 106 -10.56 9.30 14.58
CA ALA A 106 -10.29 9.07 16.00
C ALA A 106 -11.05 10.07 16.89
N ASP A 107 -11.06 11.35 16.51
CA ASP A 107 -11.81 12.40 17.20
C ASP A 107 -13.32 12.13 17.18
N LEU A 108 -13.88 11.72 16.03
CA LEU A 108 -15.30 11.36 15.92
C LEU A 108 -15.65 10.15 16.79
N LEU A 109 -14.81 9.12 16.83
CA LEU A 109 -15.02 7.94 17.67
C LEU A 109 -14.97 8.30 19.16
N ALA A 110 -14.02 9.14 19.57
CA ALA A 110 -13.93 9.63 20.94
C ALA A 110 -15.18 10.42 21.35
N LEU A 111 -15.70 11.28 20.47
CA LEU A 111 -16.94 12.03 20.70
C LEU A 111 -18.16 11.12 20.84
N LEU A 112 -18.28 10.10 19.99
CA LEU A 112 -19.37 9.13 20.08
C LEU A 112 -19.32 8.32 21.37
N GLN A 113 -18.13 7.89 21.80
CA GLN A 113 -17.94 7.16 23.06
C GLN A 113 -18.26 8.04 24.28
N ALA A 114 -17.81 9.30 24.29
CA ALA A 114 -18.12 10.23 25.37
C ALA A 114 -19.64 10.48 25.49
N ARG A 115 -20.35 10.57 24.35
CA ARG A 115 -21.81 10.72 24.33
C ARG A 115 -22.54 9.46 24.79
N ALA A 116 -22.04 8.28 24.45
CA ALA A 116 -22.61 7.01 24.91
C ALA A 116 -22.39 6.77 26.41
N GLY A 117 -21.24 7.19 26.95
CA GLY A 117 -20.93 7.08 28.39
C GLY A 117 -21.64 8.09 29.28
N GLY A 118 -22.07 9.24 28.72
CA GLY A 118 -22.84 10.25 29.45
C GLY A 118 -24.36 10.03 29.50
N LEU A 119 -24.87 8.95 28.90
CA LEU A 119 -26.28 8.55 28.90
C LEU A 119 -26.58 7.34 29.81
N ALA A 120 -25.61 6.95 30.65
CA ALA A 120 -25.73 5.87 31.64
C ALA A 120 -25.95 6.42 33.06
#